data_AF-A0A1A8EPM9-F1
#
_entry.id   AF-A0A1A8EPM9-F1
#
_cell.length_a   1.000
_cell.length_b   1.000
_cell.length_c   1.000
_cell.angle_alpha   90.00
_cell.angle_beta   90.00
_cell.angle_gamma   90.00
#
_symmetry.space_group_name_H-M   'P 1'
#
loop_
_entity.id
_entity.type
_entity.pdbx_description
1 polymer ?
#
loop_
_entity_poly.entity_id
_entity_poly.type
_entity_poly.pdbx_seq_one_letter_code
_entity_poly.pdbx_strand_id
1 'polypeptide(L)'
;MRTARRASNVEVPSFLRQLVKETEKMVTFFFKGGPSERVPGEEENLNEDDTMPSPYLERPILEKHVSEGGSRMGLNYAVASMQGWRAHMEDAHTCMPQLKGELEDWAYFAVFDGHAGVTVAQYCSRNLLDHILTTEDHKPFNPREKERIQNAGGSVTLQRINGSLAVSRALGDFDFKEVDWRPETEQLVSPEPEVYELERTPEDEFLILACDGVWDAIGNEELCAFVRNRLQVCDDLRDICAQVIDLCLYKGSLDNI
;
A
#
# COMPACT_ATOMS: atom_id res chain seq x y z
N MET A 1 -26.39 -15.09 13.54
CA MET A 1 -26.77 -15.89 12.35
C MET A 1 -25.87 -15.46 11.20
N ARG A 2 -25.24 -16.37 10.46
CA ARG A 2 -24.40 -16.01 9.30
C ARG A 2 -25.27 -15.80 8.07
N THR A 3 -25.21 -14.62 7.46
CA THR A 3 -25.74 -14.36 6.11
C THR A 3 -24.73 -13.55 5.30
N ALA A 4 -23.67 -14.23 4.84
CA ALA A 4 -22.86 -13.70 3.76
C ALA A 4 -23.72 -13.69 2.48
N ARG A 5 -24.18 -12.51 2.04
CA ARG A 5 -24.69 -12.35 0.68
C ARG A 5 -23.49 -12.46 -0.26
N ARG A 6 -23.60 -13.29 -1.30
CA ARG A 6 -22.59 -13.36 -2.36
C ARG A 6 -22.40 -11.96 -2.94
N ALA A 7 -21.19 -11.41 -2.86
CA ALA A 7 -20.79 -10.34 -3.74
C ALA A 7 -20.98 -10.83 -5.19
N SER A 8 -21.63 -10.03 -6.01
CA SER A 8 -21.65 -10.23 -7.46
C SER A 8 -20.23 -10.10 -7.99
N ASN A 9 -19.83 -10.96 -8.93
CA ASN A 9 -18.61 -10.74 -9.71
C ASN A 9 -18.81 -9.49 -10.57
N VAL A 10 -18.40 -8.34 -10.04
CA VAL A 10 -18.23 -7.10 -10.81
C VAL A 10 -16.83 -7.16 -11.42
N GLU A 11 -16.74 -7.00 -12.73
CA GLU A 11 -15.44 -6.96 -13.39
C GLU A 11 -14.70 -5.68 -12.97
N VAL A 12 -13.54 -5.83 -12.33
CA VAL A 12 -12.62 -4.70 -12.07
C VAL A 12 -12.37 -3.97 -13.39
N PRO A 13 -12.72 -2.67 -13.50
CA PRO A 13 -12.51 -1.88 -14.71
C PRO A 13 -11.11 -2.05 -15.28
N SER A 14 -11.02 -2.37 -16.57
CA SER A 14 -9.74 -2.60 -17.30
C SER A 14 -8.66 -1.55 -17.02
N PHE A 15 -9.09 -0.29 -16.85
CA PHE A 15 -8.32 0.87 -16.45
C PHE A 15 -7.45 0.62 -15.20
N LEU A 16 -8.03 0.09 -14.11
CA LEU A 16 -7.37 -0.01 -12.81
C LEU A 16 -6.27 -1.07 -12.78
N ARG A 17 -6.47 -2.18 -13.52
CA ARG A 17 -5.46 -3.24 -13.70
C ARG A 17 -4.27 -2.72 -14.50
N GLN A 18 -4.55 -1.95 -15.55
CA GLN A 18 -3.54 -1.36 -16.42
C GLN A 18 -2.72 -0.31 -15.67
N LEU A 19 -3.39 0.60 -14.98
CA LEU A 19 -2.81 1.65 -14.15
C LEU A 19 -1.74 1.07 -13.21
N VAL A 20 -2.07 0.01 -12.49
CA VAL A 20 -1.10 -0.64 -11.60
C VAL A 20 0.03 -1.34 -12.35
N LYS A 21 -0.21 -1.90 -13.54
CA LYS A 21 0.87 -2.40 -14.40
C LYS A 21 1.82 -1.28 -14.85
N GLU A 22 1.32 -0.08 -15.15
CA GLU A 22 2.20 1.05 -15.50
C GLU A 22 2.90 1.66 -14.27
N THR A 23 2.23 1.78 -13.12
CA THR A 23 2.88 2.13 -11.83
C THR A 23 4.01 1.16 -11.51
N GLU A 24 3.76 -0.15 -11.59
CA GLU A 24 4.77 -1.19 -11.34
C GLU A 24 5.93 -1.11 -12.34
N LYS A 25 5.66 -0.82 -13.62
CA LYS A 25 6.73 -0.60 -14.62
C LYS A 25 7.54 0.66 -14.35
N MET A 26 6.92 1.76 -13.90
CA MET A 26 7.63 3.01 -13.62
C MET A 26 8.46 2.90 -12.34
N VAL A 27 7.93 2.21 -11.33
CA VAL A 27 8.67 1.71 -10.16
C VAL A 27 9.84 0.82 -10.63
N THR A 28 9.61 -0.22 -11.43
CA THR A 28 10.66 -1.11 -11.99
C THR A 28 11.73 -0.35 -12.77
N PHE A 29 11.34 0.59 -13.65
CA PHE A 29 12.25 1.39 -14.46
C PHE A 29 13.14 2.30 -13.62
N PHE A 30 12.56 2.93 -12.59
CA PHE A 30 13.27 3.80 -11.65
C PHE A 30 14.30 3.02 -10.82
N PHE A 31 13.97 1.79 -10.41
CA PHE A 31 14.84 0.97 -9.54
C PHE A 31 15.83 0.07 -10.29
N LYS A 32 15.52 -0.43 -11.50
CA LYS A 32 16.44 -1.30 -12.28
C LYS A 32 17.34 -0.55 -13.26
N GLY A 33 16.96 0.66 -13.69
CA GLY A 33 17.75 1.48 -14.62
C GLY A 33 17.86 0.92 -16.06
N GLY A 34 18.50 1.70 -16.93
CA GLY A 34 18.87 1.24 -18.29
C GLY A 34 19.94 0.14 -18.26
N PRO A 35 20.22 -0.52 -19.40
CA PRO A 35 21.04 -1.73 -19.45
C PRO A 35 22.44 -1.50 -18.85
N SER A 36 22.69 -2.17 -17.73
CA SER A 36 23.98 -2.18 -17.03
C SER A 36 24.62 -3.57 -17.15
N GLU A 37 25.85 -3.63 -17.65
CA GLU A 37 26.59 -4.87 -17.83
C GLU A 37 27.05 -5.41 -16.46
N ARG A 38 26.61 -6.61 -16.09
CA ARG A 38 27.11 -7.29 -14.88
C ARG A 38 28.53 -7.79 -15.12
N VAL A 39 29.49 -7.34 -14.31
CA VAL A 39 30.85 -7.92 -14.24
C VAL A 39 30.85 -9.05 -13.20
N PRO A 40 31.23 -10.29 -13.55
CA PRO A 40 31.26 -11.40 -12.60
C PRO A 40 32.64 -11.57 -11.94
N GLY A 41 32.66 -11.71 -10.61
CA GLY A 41 33.78 -12.33 -9.89
C GLY A 41 34.36 -11.53 -8.73
N GLU A 42 33.68 -11.52 -7.59
CA GLU A 42 34.32 -11.38 -6.27
C GLU A 42 33.80 -12.53 -5.37
N GLU A 43 34.72 -13.31 -4.79
CA GLU A 43 34.39 -14.40 -3.87
C GLU A 43 34.27 -13.83 -2.44
N GLU A 44 33.06 -13.84 -1.88
CA GLU A 44 32.84 -13.35 -0.52
C GLU A 44 33.42 -14.32 0.52
N ASN A 45 34.37 -13.82 1.33
CA ASN A 45 34.91 -14.55 2.46
C ASN A 45 33.91 -14.51 3.63
N LEU A 46 33.23 -15.61 3.88
CA LEU A 46 32.35 -15.80 5.03
C LEU A 46 33.15 -15.79 6.34
N ASN A 47 33.10 -14.69 7.08
CA ASN A 47 33.54 -14.64 8.47
C ASN A 47 32.36 -15.03 9.39
N GLU A 48 32.55 -16.05 10.22
CA GLU A 48 31.53 -16.57 11.14
C GLU A 48 31.35 -15.68 12.40
N ASP A 49 30.82 -14.47 12.25
CA ASP A 49 30.22 -13.69 13.37
C ASP A 49 29.14 -12.71 12.89
N ASP A 50 28.42 -13.06 11.82
CA ASP A 50 27.41 -12.20 11.19
C ASP A 50 26.03 -12.39 11.87
N THR A 51 25.92 -11.96 13.13
CA THR A 51 24.61 -11.85 13.78
C THR A 51 23.80 -10.76 13.10
N MET A 52 22.88 -11.17 12.21
CA MET A 52 21.88 -10.30 11.60
C MET A 52 21.29 -9.34 12.65
N PRO A 53 21.35 -8.02 12.43
CA PRO A 53 20.87 -7.06 13.41
C PRO A 53 19.37 -7.27 13.66
N SER A 54 18.98 -7.23 14.94
CA SER A 54 17.59 -7.41 15.36
C SER A 54 16.68 -6.43 14.62
N PRO A 55 15.54 -6.87 14.04
CA PRO A 55 14.55 -5.97 13.46
C PRO A 55 13.86 -5.10 14.52
N TYR A 56 14.04 -5.41 15.81
CA TYR A 56 13.50 -4.68 16.96
C TYR A 56 14.57 -3.95 17.76
N LEU A 57 14.21 -2.76 18.24
CA LEU A 57 14.97 -1.93 19.18
C LEU A 57 14.88 -2.47 20.62
N GLU A 58 15.84 -2.10 21.47
CA GLU A 58 15.76 -2.35 22.92
C GLU A 58 14.61 -1.60 23.62
N ARG A 59 14.15 -0.49 23.03
CA ARG A 59 13.06 0.36 23.51
C ARG A 59 12.32 0.97 22.33
N PRO A 60 10.99 1.14 22.39
CA PRO A 60 10.23 1.70 21.30
C PRO A 60 10.45 3.21 21.16
N ILE A 61 10.41 3.71 19.93
CA ILE A 61 10.34 5.14 19.63
C ILE A 61 8.87 5.55 19.68
N LEU A 62 8.52 6.32 20.71
CA LEU A 62 7.14 6.73 21.02
C LEU A 62 6.77 8.12 20.48
N GLU A 63 7.66 8.75 19.71
CA GLU A 63 7.36 10.00 19.02
C GLU A 63 6.31 9.74 17.94
N LYS A 64 5.23 10.53 17.97
CA LYS A 64 4.12 10.43 17.02
C LYS A 64 4.15 11.61 16.06
N HIS A 65 4.22 11.33 14.77
CA HIS A 65 4.03 12.34 13.74
C HIS A 65 2.54 12.44 13.42
N VAL A 66 1.90 13.53 13.83
CA VAL A 66 0.47 13.78 13.60
C VAL A 66 0.26 14.92 12.60
N SER A 67 -0.73 14.77 11.72
CA SER A 67 -1.22 15.85 10.88
C SER A 67 -2.74 15.77 10.70
N GLU A 68 -3.35 16.87 10.29
CA GLU A 68 -4.79 17.00 10.09
C GLU A 68 -5.11 17.91 8.91
N GLY A 69 -6.35 17.86 8.47
CA GLY A 69 -6.89 18.86 7.57
C GLY A 69 -8.33 18.55 7.18
N GLY A 70 -8.81 19.23 6.15
CA GLY A 70 -10.14 18.98 5.62
C GLY A 70 -10.38 19.60 4.26
N SER A 71 -11.56 19.38 3.73
CA SER A 71 -12.00 19.82 2.40
C SER A 71 -13.17 20.80 2.50
N ARG A 72 -13.41 21.56 1.42
CA ARG A 72 -14.58 22.43 1.30
C ARG A 72 -15.92 21.68 1.33
N MET A 73 -15.90 20.37 1.11
CA MET A 73 -17.07 19.49 1.15
C MET A 73 -17.39 19.00 2.58
N GLY A 74 -16.65 19.44 3.59
CA GLY A 74 -16.86 19.05 4.99
C GLY A 74 -16.22 17.71 5.39
N LEU A 75 -15.37 17.13 4.53
CA LEU A 75 -14.54 16.00 4.92
C LEU A 75 -13.39 16.50 5.79
N ASN A 76 -13.27 16.00 7.02
CA ASN A 76 -12.13 16.24 7.90
C ASN A 76 -11.32 14.94 8.06
N TYR A 77 -10.02 15.06 8.27
CA TYR A 77 -9.14 13.92 8.52
C TYR A 77 -8.07 14.27 9.55
N ALA A 78 -7.57 13.24 10.23
CA ALA A 78 -6.24 13.24 10.82
C ALA A 78 -5.52 11.95 10.44
N VAL A 79 -4.19 12.00 10.54
CA VAL A 79 -3.30 10.85 10.42
C VAL A 79 -2.27 10.96 11.54
N ALA A 80 -1.90 9.83 12.11
CA ALA A 80 -0.79 9.71 13.03
C ALA A 80 0.11 8.57 12.55
N SER A 81 1.41 8.65 12.80
CA SER A 81 2.31 7.50 12.68
C SER A 81 3.40 7.51 13.74
N MET A 82 3.95 6.33 14.05
CA MET A 82 4.91 6.06 15.12
C MET A 82 5.78 4.85 14.75
N GLN A 83 7.10 4.97 14.89
CA GLN A 83 8.03 3.88 14.56
C GLN A 83 7.87 2.65 15.47
N GLY A 84 7.48 2.85 16.73
CA GLY A 84 7.26 1.75 17.67
C GLY A 84 8.54 0.97 17.94
N TRP A 85 8.46 -0.36 17.92
CA TRP A 85 9.58 -1.24 18.28
C TRP A 85 10.52 -1.56 17.11
N ARG A 86 10.15 -1.32 15.85
CA ARG A 86 10.99 -1.63 14.69
C ARG A 86 12.25 -0.76 14.66
N ALA A 87 13.35 -1.31 14.13
CA ALA A 87 14.63 -0.59 13.97
C ALA A 87 14.54 0.60 13.00
N HIS A 88 13.59 0.56 12.06
CA HIS A 88 13.32 1.60 11.06
C HIS A 88 11.84 1.93 11.00
N MET A 89 11.52 3.12 10.47
CA MET A 89 10.17 3.53 10.09
C MET A 89 10.06 3.44 8.57
N GLU A 90 9.39 2.41 8.07
CA GLU A 90 9.28 2.12 6.64
C GLU A 90 7.96 2.62 6.05
N ASP A 91 6.96 2.86 6.91
CA ASP A 91 5.64 3.38 6.55
C ASP A 91 5.65 4.80 5.96
N ALA A 92 4.72 5.03 5.02
CA ALA A 92 4.41 6.34 4.49
C ALA A 92 2.89 6.52 4.30
N HIS A 93 2.44 7.75 4.08
CA HIS A 93 1.03 8.05 3.81
C HIS A 93 0.85 9.20 2.82
N THR A 94 -0.32 9.28 2.19
CA THR A 94 -0.77 10.43 1.40
C THR A 94 -2.10 10.90 1.94
N CYS A 95 -2.25 12.21 2.18
CA CYS A 95 -3.50 12.81 2.60
C CYS A 95 -3.83 14.04 1.72
N MET A 96 -4.75 13.85 0.78
CA MET A 96 -5.19 14.85 -0.17
C MET A 96 -6.70 15.04 -0.02
N PRO A 97 -7.17 15.86 0.94
CA PRO A 97 -8.60 16.05 1.21
C PRO A 97 -9.36 16.71 0.05
N GLN A 98 -8.64 17.34 -0.88
CA GLN A 98 -9.19 17.96 -2.07
C GLN A 98 -8.17 17.85 -3.22
N LEU A 99 -8.58 17.28 -4.36
CA LEU A 99 -7.76 17.26 -5.58
C LEU A 99 -7.89 18.59 -6.34
N LYS A 100 -7.25 18.68 -7.53
CA LYS A 100 -7.17 19.91 -8.33
C LYS A 100 -7.85 19.74 -9.69
N GLY A 101 -8.27 20.85 -10.29
CA GLY A 101 -8.87 20.88 -11.62
C GLY A 101 -10.26 20.26 -11.63
N GLU A 102 -10.55 19.43 -12.65
CA GLU A 102 -11.86 18.80 -12.84
C GLU A 102 -12.24 17.80 -11.72
N LEU A 103 -11.30 17.46 -10.85
CA LEU A 103 -11.49 16.58 -9.69
C LEU A 103 -11.55 17.36 -8.36
N GLU A 104 -11.88 18.65 -8.36
CA GLU A 104 -11.92 19.44 -7.11
C GLU A 104 -12.94 18.96 -6.06
N ASP A 105 -13.88 18.09 -6.43
CA ASP A 105 -14.81 17.40 -5.51
C ASP A 105 -14.34 15.99 -5.09
N TRP A 106 -13.09 15.62 -5.39
CA TRP A 106 -12.49 14.34 -5.02
C TRP A 106 -11.46 14.50 -3.89
N ALA A 107 -11.29 13.43 -3.13
CA ALA A 107 -10.24 13.29 -2.12
C ALA A 107 -9.49 11.96 -2.32
N TYR A 108 -8.24 11.92 -1.89
CA TYR A 108 -7.40 10.73 -1.94
C TYR A 108 -6.63 10.56 -0.62
N PHE A 109 -6.74 9.37 -0.04
CA PHE A 109 -6.05 8.98 1.18
C PHE A 109 -5.45 7.59 0.99
N ALA A 110 -4.21 7.40 1.43
CA ALA A 110 -3.51 6.12 1.34
C ALA A 110 -2.50 5.97 2.48
N VAL A 111 -2.35 4.73 2.94
CA VAL A 111 -1.28 4.26 3.83
C VAL A 111 -0.44 3.27 3.03
N PHE A 112 0.88 3.35 3.17
CA PHE A 112 1.85 2.51 2.50
C PHE A 112 2.70 1.85 3.58
N ASP A 113 2.36 0.60 3.87
CA ASP A 113 3.13 -0.32 4.70
C ASP A 113 4.42 -0.69 3.93
N GLY A 114 5.57 -0.43 4.54
CA GLY A 114 6.88 -0.56 3.90
C GLY A 114 7.66 -1.76 4.43
N HIS A 115 8.30 -2.52 3.53
CA HIS A 115 9.16 -3.63 3.94
C HIS A 115 10.46 -3.71 3.13
N ALA A 116 11.52 -4.14 3.80
CA ALA A 116 12.88 -4.27 3.25
C ALA A 116 13.43 -2.95 2.67
N GLY A 117 13.00 -1.81 3.21
CA GLY A 117 13.46 -0.47 2.84
C GLY A 117 12.33 0.51 2.58
N VAL A 118 12.48 1.71 3.16
CA VAL A 118 11.52 2.83 3.06
C VAL A 118 11.20 3.32 1.62
N THR A 119 12.01 2.95 0.63
CA THR A 119 12.09 3.66 -0.66
C THR A 119 10.84 3.47 -1.53
N VAL A 120 10.24 2.27 -1.52
CA VAL A 120 9.03 1.99 -2.32
C VAL A 120 7.84 2.72 -1.73
N ALA A 121 7.58 2.59 -0.41
CA ALA A 121 6.50 3.31 0.28
C ALA A 121 6.62 4.84 0.12
N GLN A 122 7.83 5.40 0.25
CA GLN A 122 8.07 6.82 0.02
C GLN A 122 7.88 7.25 -1.45
N TYR A 123 8.20 6.39 -2.43
CA TYR A 123 7.93 6.69 -3.83
C TYR A 123 6.42 6.68 -4.12
N CYS A 124 5.72 5.65 -3.64
CA CYS A 124 4.27 5.51 -3.81
C CYS A 124 3.50 6.67 -3.16
N SER A 125 3.85 7.07 -1.93
CA SER A 125 3.18 8.18 -1.24
C SER A 125 3.30 9.55 -1.93
N ARG A 126 4.29 9.72 -2.80
CA ARG A 126 4.52 10.95 -3.58
C ARG A 126 3.98 10.89 -5.00
N ASN A 127 3.93 9.71 -5.61
CA ASN A 127 3.70 9.57 -7.05
C ASN A 127 2.48 8.72 -7.42
N LEU A 128 1.96 7.85 -6.55
CA LEU A 128 0.91 6.89 -6.93
C LEU A 128 -0.34 7.60 -7.43
N LEU A 129 -0.80 8.65 -6.73
CA LEU A 129 -1.94 9.45 -7.17
C LEU A 129 -1.74 10.04 -8.57
N ASP A 130 -0.57 10.61 -8.86
CA ASP A 130 -0.29 11.16 -10.18
C ASP A 130 -0.32 10.06 -11.27
N HIS A 131 0.15 8.84 -10.97
CA HIS A 131 -0.01 7.70 -11.88
C HIS A 131 -1.50 7.35 -12.06
N ILE A 132 -2.30 7.27 -10.97
CA ILE A 132 -3.75 7.04 -11.01
C ILE A 132 -4.47 8.04 -11.93
N LEU A 133 -4.07 9.30 -11.90
CA LEU A 133 -4.72 10.38 -12.65
C LEU A 133 -4.19 10.57 -14.08
N THR A 134 -2.96 10.14 -14.39
CA THR A 134 -2.31 10.40 -15.70
C THR A 134 -2.26 9.23 -16.65
N THR A 135 -2.52 8.00 -16.21
CA THR A 135 -2.68 6.87 -17.13
C THR A 135 -3.92 7.07 -17.99
N GLU A 136 -3.77 7.03 -19.32
CA GLU A 136 -4.93 6.98 -20.23
C GLU A 136 -5.59 5.59 -20.19
N ASP A 137 -6.86 5.53 -20.60
CA ASP A 137 -7.60 4.27 -20.70
C ASP A 137 -7.06 3.41 -21.88
N HIS A 138 -6.13 2.52 -21.56
CA HIS A 138 -5.39 1.68 -22.52
C HIS A 138 -6.28 0.58 -23.12
N LYS A 139 -7.05 0.94 -24.14
CA LYS A 139 -7.85 -0.03 -24.89
C LYS A 139 -6.96 -0.85 -25.84
N PRO A 140 -7.29 -2.13 -26.15
CA PRO A 140 -6.53 -2.96 -27.09
C PRO A 140 -6.45 -2.42 -28.54
N PHE A 141 -7.24 -1.40 -28.87
CA PHE A 141 -7.16 -0.68 -30.14
C PHE A 141 -6.24 0.55 -30.11
N ASN A 142 -5.72 0.95 -28.95
CA ASN A 142 -4.72 2.01 -28.84
C ASN A 142 -3.42 1.52 -29.51
N PRO A 143 -2.83 2.27 -30.46
CA PRO A 143 -1.76 1.74 -31.32
C PRO A 143 -0.56 1.14 -30.58
N ARG A 144 -0.10 1.81 -29.51
CA ARG A 144 1.04 1.37 -28.68
C ARG A 144 0.78 0.05 -27.94
N GLU A 145 -0.44 -0.15 -27.44
CA GLU A 145 -0.80 -1.36 -26.70
C GLU A 145 -0.93 -2.57 -27.63
N LYS A 146 -1.52 -2.35 -28.81
CA LYS A 146 -1.62 -3.37 -29.87
C LYS A 146 -0.23 -3.81 -30.33
N GLU A 147 0.68 -2.86 -30.56
CA GLU A 147 2.07 -3.12 -30.96
C GLU A 147 2.82 -3.93 -29.89
N ARG A 148 2.71 -3.55 -28.60
CA ARG A 148 3.34 -4.30 -27.50
C ARG A 148 2.82 -5.74 -27.39
N ILE A 149 1.50 -5.96 -27.48
CA ILE A 149 0.89 -7.29 -27.35
C ILE A 149 1.34 -8.21 -28.50
N GLN A 150 1.39 -7.69 -29.73
CA GLN A 150 1.82 -8.46 -30.90
C GLN A 150 3.32 -8.79 -30.88
N ASN A 151 4.16 -7.88 -30.37
CA ASN A 151 5.60 -8.11 -30.23
C ASN A 151 5.98 -9.08 -29.09
N ALA A 152 5.04 -9.44 -28.20
CA ALA A 152 5.29 -10.28 -27.02
C ALA A 152 4.73 -11.73 -27.08
N GLY A 153 3.89 -12.07 -28.07
CA GLY A 153 3.62 -13.47 -28.48
C GLY A 153 2.91 -14.45 -27.52
N GLY A 154 2.22 -14.01 -26.47
CA GLY A 154 1.78 -14.87 -25.35
C GLY A 154 0.41 -15.60 -25.42
N SER A 155 0.26 -16.65 -24.59
CA SER A 155 -0.98 -17.31 -24.11
C SER A 155 -0.70 -18.09 -22.79
N VAL A 156 -1.71 -18.49 -21.98
CA VAL A 156 -1.57 -18.72 -20.50
C VAL A 156 -2.17 -20.05 -19.97
N THR A 157 -1.54 -20.73 -18.98
CA THR A 157 -2.17 -21.71 -18.03
C THR A 157 -1.35 -21.99 -16.72
N LEU A 158 -1.94 -21.65 -15.54
CA LEU A 158 -1.68 -22.14 -14.14
C LEU A 158 -0.45 -21.65 -13.29
N GLN A 159 -0.12 -22.28 -12.14
CA GLN A 159 -0.06 -21.58 -10.82
C GLN A 159 0.79 -22.17 -9.63
N ARG A 160 1.08 -21.30 -8.63
CA ARG A 160 1.48 -21.43 -7.17
C ARG A 160 2.93 -21.79 -6.74
N ILE A 161 3.55 -20.97 -5.85
CA ILE A 161 4.95 -21.07 -5.32
C ILE A 161 5.18 -20.40 -3.90
N ASN A 162 5.99 -21.08 -3.05
CA ASN A 162 7.01 -20.75 -1.99
C ASN A 162 7.05 -19.47 -1.08
N GLY A 163 6.39 -19.52 0.09
CA GLY A 163 7.07 -19.60 1.41
C GLY A 163 7.86 -18.45 2.10
N SER A 164 8.29 -17.36 1.46
CA SER A 164 9.23 -16.38 2.09
C SER A 164 8.69 -14.99 2.43
N LEU A 165 7.50 -14.60 1.94
CA LEU A 165 6.94 -13.26 2.11
C LEU A 165 5.55 -13.36 2.75
N ALA A 166 5.23 -12.45 3.68
CA ALA A 166 3.95 -12.44 4.40
C ALA A 166 2.79 -11.89 3.54
N VAL A 167 3.09 -11.04 2.57
CA VAL A 167 2.13 -10.47 1.62
C VAL A 167 2.13 -11.22 0.28
N SER A 168 0.97 -11.29 -0.37
CA SER A 168 0.82 -11.88 -1.72
C SER A 168 0.69 -10.85 -2.84
N ARG A 169 0.55 -9.57 -2.46
CA ARG A 169 0.51 -8.43 -3.39
C ARG A 169 1.27 -7.26 -2.79
N ALA A 170 2.07 -6.59 -3.62
CA ALA A 170 2.83 -5.40 -3.27
C ALA A 170 3.35 -4.72 -4.55
N LEU A 171 3.65 -3.42 -4.47
CA LEU A 171 4.52 -2.73 -5.42
C LEU A 171 5.98 -2.94 -4.99
N GLY A 172 6.94 -2.98 -5.92
CA GLY A 172 8.34 -3.32 -5.58
C GLY A 172 8.59 -4.83 -5.61
N ASP A 173 9.28 -5.42 -4.63
CA ASP A 173 9.51 -6.89 -4.55
C ASP A 173 10.00 -7.53 -5.85
N PHE A 174 10.93 -6.88 -6.54
CA PHE A 174 11.26 -7.24 -7.92
C PHE A 174 11.80 -8.66 -8.09
N ASP A 175 12.51 -9.18 -7.08
CA ASP A 175 13.06 -10.55 -7.06
C ASP A 175 11.95 -11.61 -7.10
N PHE A 176 10.75 -11.27 -6.60
CA PHE A 176 9.55 -12.10 -6.66
C PHE A 176 8.77 -11.94 -7.98
N LYS A 177 9.28 -11.11 -8.91
CA LYS A 177 8.63 -10.72 -10.17
C LYS A 177 9.47 -11.02 -11.42
N GLU A 178 10.52 -11.83 -11.30
CA GLU A 178 11.42 -12.19 -12.40
C GLU A 178 11.06 -13.49 -13.15
N VAL A 179 9.82 -14.00 -13.06
CA VAL A 179 9.43 -15.20 -13.81
C VAL A 179 9.12 -14.83 -15.26
N ASP A 180 10.10 -14.99 -16.16
CA ASP A 180 10.09 -14.59 -17.58
C ASP A 180 8.79 -14.92 -18.36
N TRP A 181 8.20 -16.09 -18.09
CA TRP A 181 7.03 -16.59 -18.82
C TRP A 181 5.68 -16.25 -18.16
N ARG A 182 5.66 -15.37 -17.16
CA ARG A 182 4.43 -14.91 -16.48
C ARG A 182 4.22 -13.41 -16.69
N PRO A 183 2.98 -12.96 -16.96
CA PRO A 183 2.68 -11.52 -16.91
C PRO A 183 2.87 -10.98 -15.48
N GLU A 184 3.06 -9.67 -15.37
CA GLU A 184 3.38 -8.96 -14.13
C GLU A 184 2.37 -9.24 -13.01
N THR A 185 1.09 -9.44 -13.36
CA THR A 185 -0.01 -9.73 -12.42
C THR A 185 -0.10 -11.19 -11.97
N GLU A 186 0.65 -12.12 -12.59
CA GLU A 186 0.68 -13.55 -12.26
C GLU A 186 2.02 -14.00 -11.65
N GLN A 187 2.90 -13.06 -11.33
CA GLN A 187 4.16 -13.26 -10.60
C GLN A 187 3.94 -13.80 -9.18
N LEU A 188 5.01 -14.07 -8.42
CA LEU A 188 4.90 -14.59 -7.05
C LEU A 188 4.24 -13.56 -6.11
N VAL A 189 4.58 -12.30 -6.34
CA VAL A 189 3.94 -11.12 -5.75
C VAL A 189 3.28 -10.35 -6.87
N SER A 190 1.95 -10.20 -6.83
CA SER A 190 1.23 -9.43 -7.84
C SER A 190 1.17 -7.96 -7.46
N PRO A 191 1.38 -7.01 -8.37
CA PRO A 191 1.07 -5.61 -8.09
C PRO A 191 -0.45 -5.36 -8.09
N GLU A 192 -1.26 -6.20 -8.78
CA GLU A 192 -2.66 -5.92 -9.14
C GLU A 192 -3.54 -5.56 -7.91
N PRO A 193 -4.23 -4.41 -7.91
CA PRO A 193 -4.96 -3.95 -6.74
C PRO A 193 -6.30 -4.70 -6.64
N GLU A 194 -6.95 -4.60 -5.50
CA GLU A 194 -8.38 -4.89 -5.40
C GLU A 194 -9.12 -3.57 -5.20
N VAL A 195 -10.14 -3.33 -6.02
CA VAL A 195 -10.87 -2.05 -6.00
C VAL A 195 -12.36 -2.34 -5.86
N TYR A 196 -12.95 -1.70 -4.85
CA TYR A 196 -14.37 -1.74 -4.55
C TYR A 196 -14.95 -0.35 -4.68
N GLU A 197 -16.07 -0.23 -5.39
CA GLU A 197 -16.89 0.97 -5.45
C GLU A 197 -18.05 0.83 -4.46
N LEU A 198 -18.25 1.84 -3.61
CA LEU A 198 -19.34 1.93 -2.67
C LEU A 198 -20.05 3.28 -2.87
N GLU A 199 -21.36 3.24 -3.09
CA GLU A 199 -22.17 4.46 -3.15
C GLU A 199 -22.26 5.07 -1.75
N ARG A 200 -21.81 6.32 -1.62
CA ARG A 200 -21.85 7.04 -0.34
C ARG A 200 -23.28 7.32 0.10
N THR A 201 -23.54 7.24 1.39
CA THR A 201 -24.86 7.53 1.96
C THR A 201 -24.79 8.55 3.11
N PRO A 202 -25.92 9.20 3.49
CA PRO A 202 -25.96 10.10 4.65
C PRO A 202 -25.62 9.43 5.99
N GLU A 203 -25.56 8.10 6.03
CA GLU A 203 -25.19 7.29 7.20
C GLU A 203 -23.67 7.02 7.30
N ASP A 204 -22.85 7.46 6.33
CA ASP A 204 -21.39 7.34 6.37
C ASP A 204 -20.80 8.17 7.54
N GLU A 205 -20.28 7.51 8.58
CA GLU A 205 -19.69 8.18 9.75
C GLU A 205 -18.21 8.55 9.55
N PHE A 206 -17.36 7.58 9.18
CA PHE A 206 -15.92 7.73 9.03
C PHE A 206 -15.31 6.56 8.24
N LEU A 207 -14.08 6.75 7.75
CA LEU A 207 -13.23 5.70 7.17
C LEU A 207 -11.94 5.60 7.99
N ILE A 208 -11.44 4.38 8.22
CA ILE A 208 -10.14 4.13 8.86
C ILE A 208 -9.22 3.45 7.85
N LEU A 209 -8.00 3.96 7.72
CA LEU A 209 -6.90 3.36 6.96
C LEU A 209 -5.71 3.19 7.92
N ALA A 210 -5.07 2.03 7.90
CA ALA A 210 -3.90 1.71 8.72
C ALA A 210 -3.13 0.51 8.13
N CYS A 211 -1.86 0.38 8.50
CA CYS A 211 -0.98 -0.78 8.27
C CYS A 211 -1.33 -1.97 9.19
N ASP A 212 -0.66 -3.11 9.01
CA ASP A 212 -0.92 -4.30 9.82
C ASP A 212 -0.59 -4.11 11.32
N GLY A 213 0.34 -3.22 11.65
CA GLY A 213 0.67 -2.80 13.02
C GLY A 213 -0.51 -2.30 13.87
N VAL A 214 -1.62 -1.88 13.23
CA VAL A 214 -2.93 -1.68 13.88
C VAL A 214 -3.78 -2.94 13.86
N TRP A 215 -3.97 -3.56 12.69
CA TRP A 215 -4.98 -4.62 12.48
C TRP A 215 -4.63 -5.96 13.15
N ASP A 216 -3.35 -6.26 13.34
CA ASP A 216 -2.89 -7.41 14.12
C ASP A 216 -3.12 -7.23 15.62
N ALA A 217 -3.20 -5.97 16.10
CA ALA A 217 -3.45 -5.64 17.50
C ALA A 217 -4.95 -5.45 17.81
N ILE A 218 -5.74 -4.90 16.87
CA ILE A 218 -7.13 -4.50 17.08
C ILE A 218 -8.02 -4.93 15.90
N GLY A 219 -9.05 -5.73 16.18
CA GLY A 219 -10.04 -6.13 15.18
C GLY A 219 -10.98 -4.99 14.76
N ASN A 220 -11.48 -5.07 13.52
CA ASN A 220 -12.35 -4.08 12.87
C ASN A 220 -13.46 -3.52 13.77
N GLU A 221 -14.27 -4.40 14.38
CA GLU A 221 -15.40 -3.99 15.22
C GLU A 221 -14.95 -3.31 16.52
N GLU A 222 -13.83 -3.74 17.10
CA GLU A 222 -13.25 -3.13 18.31
C GLU A 222 -12.72 -1.73 18.00
N LEU A 223 -11.98 -1.56 16.90
CA LEU A 223 -11.44 -0.26 16.50
C LEU A 223 -12.55 0.73 16.11
N CYS A 224 -13.52 0.29 15.32
CA CYS A 224 -14.69 1.10 14.97
C CYS A 224 -15.53 1.49 16.20
N ALA A 225 -15.66 0.62 17.19
CA ALA A 225 -16.32 0.96 18.45
C ALA A 225 -15.48 1.96 19.27
N PHE A 226 -14.17 1.78 19.35
CA PHE A 226 -13.25 2.69 20.04
C PHE A 226 -13.30 4.10 19.45
N VAL A 227 -13.11 4.24 18.13
CA VAL A 227 -13.13 5.53 17.42
C VAL A 227 -14.49 6.21 17.57
N ARG A 228 -15.61 5.50 17.36
CA ARG A 228 -16.95 6.05 17.55
C ARG A 228 -17.20 6.55 18.99
N ASN A 229 -16.73 5.81 20.00
CA ASN A 229 -16.84 6.23 21.39
C ASN A 229 -15.94 7.45 21.71
N ARG A 230 -14.81 7.61 21.01
CA ARG A 230 -13.93 8.77 21.15
C ARG A 230 -14.48 10.03 20.48
N LEU A 231 -15.06 9.90 19.29
CA LEU A 231 -15.76 10.99 18.58
C LEU A 231 -16.95 11.57 19.37
N GLN A 232 -17.46 10.87 20.39
CA GLN A 232 -18.51 11.39 21.29
C GLN A 232 -17.97 12.30 22.41
N VAL A 233 -16.66 12.32 22.64
CA VAL A 233 -16.04 13.01 23.80
C VAL A 233 -14.79 13.83 23.45
N CYS A 234 -14.27 13.73 22.23
CA CYS A 234 -13.12 14.47 21.74
C CYS A 234 -13.34 14.88 20.28
N ASP A 235 -13.17 16.18 19.99
CA ASP A 235 -13.27 16.75 18.65
C ASP A 235 -11.91 16.76 17.90
N ASP A 236 -10.79 16.53 18.60
CA ASP A 236 -9.45 16.52 18.01
C ASP A 236 -9.13 15.14 17.44
N LEU A 237 -9.30 15.00 16.12
CA LEU A 237 -9.05 13.75 15.40
C LEU A 237 -7.59 13.25 15.56
N ARG A 238 -6.61 14.14 15.78
CA ARG A 238 -5.20 13.75 15.95
C ARG A 238 -4.99 13.05 17.29
N ASP A 239 -5.66 13.52 18.34
CA ASP A 239 -5.66 12.87 19.65
C ASP A 239 -6.32 11.48 19.55
N ILE A 240 -7.41 11.34 18.79
CA ILE A 240 -8.03 10.04 18.54
C ILE A 240 -7.05 9.10 17.81
N CYS A 241 -6.38 9.55 16.75
CA CYS A 241 -5.36 8.76 16.04
C CYS A 241 -4.18 8.39 16.96
N ALA A 242 -3.68 9.32 17.77
CA ALA A 242 -2.62 9.05 18.73
C ALA A 242 -3.02 8.01 19.79
N GLN A 243 -4.27 8.08 20.29
CA GLN A 243 -4.81 7.10 21.22
C GLN A 243 -5.02 5.71 20.59
N VAL A 244 -5.30 5.61 19.27
CA VAL A 244 -5.31 4.32 18.56
C VAL A 244 -3.91 3.70 18.57
N ILE A 245 -2.88 4.48 18.22
CA ILE A 245 -1.48 4.01 18.27
C ILE A 245 -1.09 3.52 19.68
N ASP A 246 -1.42 4.30 20.72
CA ASP A 246 -1.13 3.91 22.11
C ASP A 246 -1.90 2.64 22.54
N LEU A 247 -3.12 2.44 22.03
CA LEU A 247 -3.90 1.23 22.28
C LEU A 247 -3.30 0.00 21.57
N CYS A 248 -2.82 0.14 20.34
CA CYS A 248 -2.13 -0.92 19.60
C CYS A 248 -0.82 -1.33 20.32
N LEU A 249 -0.02 -0.36 20.73
CA LEU A 249 1.21 -0.59 21.49
C LEU A 249 0.93 -1.28 22.84
N TYR A 250 -0.10 -0.83 23.57
CA TYR A 250 -0.53 -1.45 24.83
C TYR A 250 -1.03 -2.90 24.64
N LYS A 251 -1.67 -3.20 23.51
CA LYS A 251 -2.10 -4.55 23.13
C LYS A 251 -0.95 -5.44 22.63
N GLY A 252 0.25 -4.89 22.48
CA GLY A 252 1.46 -5.65 22.17
C GLY A 252 1.92 -5.57 20.71
N SER A 253 1.45 -4.59 19.93
CA SER A 253 2.04 -4.33 18.61
C SER A 253 3.53 -4.02 18.74
N LEU A 254 4.34 -4.69 17.91
CA LEU A 254 5.79 -4.52 17.82
C LEU A 254 6.19 -3.80 16.51
N ASP A 255 5.22 -3.25 15.79
CA ASP A 255 5.41 -2.78 14.43
C ASP A 255 5.53 -1.26 14.27
N ASN A 256 5.72 -0.81 13.02
CA ASN A 256 5.35 0.54 12.61
C ASN A 256 3.83 0.69 12.65
N ILE A 257 3.34 1.90 12.98
CA ILE A 257 1.92 2.22 13.16
C ILE A 257 1.63 3.63 12.61
#